data_AF-A0AAJ3NC84-F1
#
_entry.id   AF-A0AAJ3NC84-F1
#
_cell.length_a   1.000
_cell.length_b   1.000
_cell.length_c   1.000
_cell.angle_alpha   90.00
_cell.angle_beta   90.00
_cell.angle_gamma   90.00
#
_symmetry.space_group_name_H-M   'P 1'
#
loop_
_entity.id
_entity.type
_entity.pdbx_description
1 polymer ?
#
loop_
_entity_poly.entity_id
_entity_poly.type
_entity_poly.pdbx_seq_one_letter_code
_entity_poly.pdbx_strand_id
1 'polypeptide(L)'
;MSQKFVECGQHGKQEIALICTHLAHSVSGNAPLGFHEHDEGDTGRPDAWCDQCNQVFDKAETEDDFDEWFTNCDHKIVCVNCWDEVKTQNIITSDE
;
A
#
# COMPACT_ATOMS: atom_id res chain seq x y z
N MET A 1 -10.90 -17.23 -7.71
CA MET A 1 -10.53 -15.82 -7.90
C MET A 1 -9.39 -15.78 -8.90
N SER A 2 -9.46 -14.93 -9.92
CA SER A 2 -8.39 -14.82 -10.92
C SER A 2 -7.26 -13.98 -10.33
N GLN A 3 -6.18 -14.63 -9.89
CA GLN A 3 -4.99 -13.94 -9.41
C GLN A 3 -4.48 -13.02 -10.53
N LYS A 4 -4.46 -11.72 -10.26
CA LYS A 4 -3.99 -10.70 -11.21
C LYS A 4 -2.48 -10.60 -11.06
N PHE A 5 -1.77 -10.53 -12.19
CA PHE A 5 -0.31 -10.46 -12.25
C PHE A 5 0.13 -9.15 -12.91
N VAL A 6 1.32 -8.66 -12.52
CA VAL A 6 2.00 -7.52 -13.14
C VAL A 6 3.44 -7.90 -13.53
N GLU A 7 3.90 -7.38 -14.66
CA GLU A 7 5.30 -7.46 -15.08
C GLU A 7 6.07 -6.29 -14.45
N CYS A 8 6.74 -6.55 -13.33
CA CYS A 8 7.58 -5.55 -12.67
C CYS A 8 8.94 -5.45 -13.36
N GLY A 9 9.40 -4.24 -13.66
CA GLY A 9 10.72 -4.01 -14.26
C GLY A 9 11.90 -4.35 -13.34
N GLN A 10 11.66 -4.56 -12.04
CA GLN A 10 12.68 -4.93 -11.04
C GLN A 10 12.64 -6.43 -10.71
N HIS A 11 11.43 -7.00 -10.52
CA HIS A 11 11.27 -8.38 -10.01
C HIS A 11 10.59 -9.36 -10.99
N GLY A 12 10.31 -8.92 -12.23
CA GLY A 12 9.64 -9.71 -13.26
C GLY A 12 8.15 -9.94 -12.98
N LYS A 13 7.59 -11.01 -13.55
CA LYS A 13 6.19 -11.38 -13.39
C LYS A 13 5.88 -11.82 -11.96
N GLN A 14 5.00 -11.09 -11.30
CA GLN A 14 4.58 -11.34 -9.92
C GLN A 14 3.07 -11.09 -9.77
N GLU A 15 2.49 -11.56 -8.68
CA GLU A 15 1.12 -11.17 -8.31
C GLU A 15 1.04 -9.67 -8.02
N ILE A 16 -0.13 -9.09 -8.22
CA ILE A 16 -0.36 -7.68 -7.90
C ILE A 16 -0.58 -7.49 -6.40
N ALA A 17 -0.24 -6.29 -5.95
CA ALA A 17 -0.59 -5.73 -4.67
C ALA A 17 -0.93 -4.24 -4.86
N LEU A 18 -1.69 -3.66 -3.94
CA LEU A 18 -2.05 -2.25 -3.97
C LEU A 18 -1.34 -1.50 -2.84
N ILE A 19 -0.73 -0.36 -3.16
CA ILE A 19 -0.20 0.58 -2.18
C ILE A 19 -0.60 2.01 -2.55
N CYS A 20 -0.69 2.94 -1.60
CA CYS A 20 -0.83 4.35 -1.94
C CYS A 20 0.41 4.90 -2.68
N THR A 21 0.25 5.91 -3.56
CA THR A 21 1.39 6.50 -4.29
C THR A 21 2.45 7.12 -3.37
N HIS A 22 2.06 7.58 -2.18
CA HIS A 22 3.00 8.05 -1.15
C HIS A 22 4.00 6.95 -0.76
N LEU A 23 3.51 5.75 -0.47
CA LEU A 23 4.35 4.59 -0.17
C LEU A 23 5.19 4.18 -1.38
N ALA A 24 4.62 4.22 -2.59
CA ALA A 24 5.38 3.93 -3.81
C ALA A 24 6.56 4.90 -4.03
N HIS A 25 6.46 6.14 -3.56
CA HIS A 25 7.53 7.14 -3.63
C HIS A 25 8.47 7.11 -2.40
N SER A 26 8.06 6.48 -1.30
CA SER A 26 8.85 6.39 -0.07
C SER A 26 10.20 5.68 -0.25
N VAL A 27 10.33 4.83 -1.27
CA VAL A 27 11.58 4.12 -1.62
C VAL A 27 12.75 5.08 -1.89
N SER A 28 12.47 6.34 -2.24
CA SER A 28 13.48 7.39 -2.44
C SER A 28 13.66 8.33 -1.23
N GLY A 29 12.85 8.17 -0.19
CA GLY A 29 12.84 9.01 1.01
C GLY A 29 13.80 8.55 2.09
N ASN A 30 14.13 9.44 3.03
CA ASN A 30 15.02 9.14 4.17
C ASN A 30 14.27 8.76 5.47
N ALA A 31 12.94 8.80 5.49
CA ALA A 31 12.15 8.56 6.70
C ALA A 31 10.94 7.66 6.42
N PRO A 32 10.60 6.73 7.35
CA PRO A 32 9.42 5.89 7.21
C PRO A 32 8.14 6.75 7.28
N LEU A 33 7.19 6.47 6.38
CA LEU A 33 5.88 7.13 6.31
C LEU A 33 4.79 6.40 7.11
N GLY A 34 5.17 5.35 7.85
CA GLY A 34 4.26 4.40 8.47
C GLY A 34 3.65 3.43 7.45
N PHE A 35 3.15 2.30 7.93
CA PHE A 35 2.62 1.24 7.09
C PHE A 35 1.39 0.60 7.74
N HIS A 36 0.24 0.76 7.09
CA HIS A 36 -1.04 0.17 7.45
C HIS A 36 -1.50 -0.76 6.35
N GLU A 37 -2.18 -1.85 6.70
CA GLU A 37 -2.63 -2.85 5.74
C GLU A 37 -4.04 -3.37 6.09
N HIS A 38 -4.83 -3.65 5.06
CA HIS A 38 -6.15 -4.25 5.17
C HIS A 38 -6.33 -5.35 4.13
N ASP A 39 -6.71 -6.54 4.61
CA ASP A 39 -6.84 -7.72 3.77
C ASP A 39 -8.28 -7.88 3.30
N GLU A 40 -8.53 -7.54 2.04
CA GLU A 40 -9.80 -7.81 1.36
C GLU A 40 -9.82 -9.18 0.65
N GLY A 41 -8.68 -9.90 0.60
CA GLY A 41 -8.55 -11.21 -0.02
C GLY A 41 -8.53 -11.24 -1.55
N ASP A 42 -8.44 -10.08 -2.22
CA ASP A 42 -8.57 -9.96 -3.68
C ASP A 42 -7.23 -9.89 -4.45
N THR A 43 -6.10 -9.68 -3.76
CA THR A 43 -4.76 -9.62 -4.38
C THR A 43 -3.72 -10.48 -3.67
N GLY A 44 -2.46 -10.48 -4.15
CA GLY A 44 -1.39 -11.30 -3.56
C GLY A 44 -0.88 -10.79 -2.20
N ARG A 45 -1.26 -9.56 -1.82
CA ARG A 45 -0.99 -8.93 -0.52
C ARG A 45 -2.18 -8.06 -0.09
N PRO A 46 -2.36 -7.78 1.20
CA PRO A 46 -3.35 -6.80 1.63
C PRO A 46 -3.07 -5.42 1.03
N ASP A 47 -4.13 -4.65 0.83
CA ASP A 47 -4.03 -3.27 0.37
C ASP A 47 -3.38 -2.44 1.47
N ALA A 48 -2.39 -1.61 1.11
CA ALA A 48 -1.59 -0.90 2.10
C ALA A 48 -1.48 0.61 1.85
N TRP A 49 -1.34 1.36 2.92
CA TRP A 49 -1.26 2.82 2.87
C TRP A 49 -0.40 3.37 4.01
N CYS A 50 0.04 4.62 3.86
CA CYS A 50 0.88 5.32 4.85
C CYS A 50 0.04 5.96 5.97
N ASP A 51 0.71 6.45 7.02
CA ASP A 51 0.06 7.14 8.14
C ASP A 51 -0.81 8.32 7.70
N GLN A 52 -0.40 9.04 6.65
CA GLN A 52 -1.16 10.18 6.14
C GLN A 52 -2.51 9.74 5.56
N CYS A 53 -2.54 8.66 4.77
CA CYS A 53 -3.80 8.11 4.29
C CYS A 53 -4.60 7.54 5.45
N ASN A 54 -3.95 6.91 6.44
CA ASN A 54 -4.64 6.35 7.61
C ASN A 54 -5.39 7.43 8.39
N GLN A 55 -4.79 8.61 8.59
CA GLN A 55 -5.44 9.72 9.29
C GLN A 55 -6.69 10.25 8.59
N VAL A 56 -6.80 10.06 7.27
CA VAL A 56 -8.01 10.40 6.52
C VAL A 56 -9.03 9.26 6.63
N PHE A 57 -8.56 8.00 6.55
CA PHE A 57 -9.38 6.82 6.78
C PHE A 57 -10.04 6.82 8.17
N ASP A 58 -9.29 7.17 9.23
CA ASP A 58 -9.79 7.29 10.61
C ASP A 58 -10.89 8.35 10.78
N LYS A 59 -10.99 9.30 9.84
CA LYS A 59 -12.02 10.36 9.85
C LYS A 59 -13.23 10.02 8.99
N ALA A 60 -13.15 8.96 8.17
CA ALA A 60 -14.26 8.53 7.35
C ALA A 60 -15.30 7.84 8.23
N GLU A 61 -16.55 8.30 8.16
CA GLU A 61 -17.66 7.74 8.95
C GLU A 61 -18.74 7.11 8.06
N THR A 62 -18.82 7.52 6.80
CA THR A 62 -19.82 7.07 5.83
C THR A 62 -19.18 6.33 4.66
N GLU A 63 -19.98 5.53 3.94
CA GLU A 63 -19.53 4.84 2.71
C GLU A 63 -19.00 5.85 1.67
N ASP A 64 -19.64 7.00 1.52
CA ASP A 64 -19.18 8.08 0.62
C ASP A 64 -17.80 8.63 1.04
N ASP A 65 -17.52 8.74 2.33
CA ASP A 65 -16.20 9.18 2.82
C ASP A 65 -15.11 8.14 2.52
N PHE A 66 -15.43 6.85 2.62
CA PHE A 66 -14.49 5.77 2.27
C PHE A 66 -14.21 5.73 0.77
N ASP A 67 -15.22 5.93 -0.08
CA ASP A 67 -15.05 6.02 -1.53
C ASP A 67 -14.21 7.25 -1.93
N GLU A 68 -14.47 8.40 -1.30
CA GLU A 68 -13.68 9.61 -1.49
C GLU A 68 -12.23 9.41 -1.01
N TRP A 69 -12.04 8.78 0.16
CA TRP A 69 -10.72 8.44 0.68
C TRP A 69 -9.96 7.53 -0.28
N PHE A 70 -10.60 6.47 -0.79
CA PHE A 70 -9.96 5.51 -1.69
C PHE A 70 -9.50 6.18 -2.98
N THR A 71 -10.31 7.12 -3.50
CA THR A 71 -9.97 7.94 -4.67
C THR A 71 -8.84 8.92 -4.38
N ASN A 72 -8.86 9.58 -3.22
CA ASN A 72 -7.89 10.60 -2.83
C ASN A 72 -6.52 10.03 -2.38
N CYS A 73 -6.50 8.84 -1.81
CA CYS A 73 -5.24 8.18 -1.40
C CYS A 73 -4.38 7.79 -2.61
N ASP A 74 -4.96 7.83 -3.83
CA ASP A 74 -4.32 7.58 -5.13
C ASP A 74 -3.49 6.30 -5.09
N HIS A 75 -4.18 5.17 -5.27
CA HIS A 75 -3.58 3.86 -5.18
C HIS A 75 -2.80 3.46 -6.44
N LYS A 76 -1.68 2.79 -6.24
CA LYS A 76 -0.80 2.27 -7.28
C LYS A 76 -0.69 0.76 -7.17
N ILE A 77 -0.85 0.11 -8.31
CA ILE A 77 -0.59 -1.32 -8.46
C ILE A 77 0.93 -1.55 -8.52
N VAL A 78 1.41 -2.44 -7.65
CA VAL A 78 2.80 -2.89 -7.59
C VAL A 78 2.86 -4.42 -7.60
N CYS A 79 4.05 -5.00 -7.76
CA CYS A 79 4.21 -6.43 -7.49
C CYS A 79 4.30 -6.70 -5.99
N VAL A 80 4.00 -7.94 -5.58
CA VAL A 80 4.13 -8.37 -4.17
C VAL A 80 5.53 -8.14 -3.59
N ASN A 81 6.59 -8.23 -4.39
CA ASN A 81 7.96 -7.99 -3.91
C ASN A 81 8.23 -6.51 -3.64
N CYS A 82 7.79 -5.59 -4.52
CA CYS A 82 7.85 -4.16 -4.25
C CYS A 82 7.03 -3.79 -3.01
N TRP A 83 5.89 -4.44 -2.81
CA TRP A 83 5.07 -4.27 -1.62
C TRP A 83 5.85 -4.67 -0.35
N ASP A 84 6.51 -5.83 -0.37
CA ASP A 84 7.30 -6.32 0.78
C ASP A 84 8.50 -5.41 1.09
N GLU A 85 9.15 -4.86 0.05
CA GLU A 85 10.24 -3.88 0.18
C GLU A 85 9.76 -2.57 0.82
N VAL A 86 8.64 -2.02 0.32
CA VAL A 86 8.02 -0.80 0.86
C VAL A 86 7.60 -1.02 2.30
N LYS A 87 7.01 -2.18 2.63
CA LYS A 87 6.66 -2.55 4.01
C LYS A 87 7.88 -2.51 4.91
N THR A 88 8.95 -3.20 4.53
CA THR A 88 10.18 -3.24 5.31
C THR A 88 10.78 -1.85 5.56
N GLN A 89 10.66 -0.93 4.60
CA GLN A 89 11.17 0.44 4.73
C GLN A 89 10.29 1.35 5.60
N ASN A 90 8.99 1.06 5.71
CA ASN A 90 8.01 1.96 6.34
C ASN A 90 7.43 1.45 7.66
N ILE A 91 7.65 0.17 8.02
CA ILE A 91 7.41 -0.28 9.38
C ILE A 91 8.53 0.26 10.26
N ILE A 92 8.17 1.03 11.29
CA ILE A 92 9.11 1.37 12.36
C ILE A 92 9.33 0.10 13.19
N THR A 93 10.41 -0.62 12.90
CA THR A 93 10.92 -1.62 13.82
C THR A 93 11.56 -0.90 15.00
N SER A 94 10.77 -0.65 16.05
CA SER A 94 11.33 -0.47 17.39
C SER A 94 11.91 -1.82 17.82
N ASP A 95 13.12 -2.12 17.34
CA ASP A 95 13.95 -3.19 17.89
C ASP A 95 14.54 -2.66 19.22
N GLU A 96 13.80 -2.88 20.32
CA GLU A 96 14.31 -2.81 21.69
C GLU A 96 14.83 -4.17 22.15
#